data_AF-A0A6M0QS68-F1
#
_entry.id   AF-A0A6M0QS68-F1
#
_cell.length_a   1.000
_cell.length_b   1.000
_cell.length_c   1.000
_cell.angle_alpha   90.00
_cell.angle_beta   90.00
_cell.angle_gamma   90.00
#
_symmetry.space_group_name_H-M   'P 1'
#
loop_
_entity.id
_entity.type
_entity.pdbx_description
1 polymer ?
#
loop_
_entity_poly.entity_id
_entity_poly.type
_entity_poly.pdbx_seq_one_letter_code
_entity_poly.pdbx_strand_id
1 'polypeptide(L)'
;MTNTPSRLSLGGIFYMVLAFTLGGYFTFAAVQGDYGVFRRVQINAEAEALRAERDRLAGELAAMSNLTHRLSDTYLDLDLLDQQAREVLGYMRADEIVIR
;
A
#
# COMPACT_ATOMS: atom_id res chain seq x y z
N MET A 1 -20.13 -15.72 -72.54
CA MET A 1 -19.98 -14.93 -71.31
C MET A 1 -20.22 -15.86 -70.12
N THR A 2 -19.17 -16.48 -69.59
CA THR A 2 -19.28 -17.38 -68.43
C THR A 2 -19.11 -16.54 -67.15
N ASN A 3 -20.23 -16.11 -66.57
CA ASN A 3 -20.25 -15.55 -65.22
C ASN A 3 -20.00 -16.70 -64.23
N THR A 4 -18.80 -16.72 -63.65
CA THR A 4 -18.51 -17.62 -62.53
C THR A 4 -19.06 -16.95 -61.28
N PRO A 5 -20.08 -17.51 -60.59
CA PRO A 5 -20.62 -16.87 -59.40
C PRO A 5 -19.53 -16.85 -58.33
N SER A 6 -19.23 -15.68 -57.78
CA SER A 6 -18.36 -15.55 -56.63
C SER A 6 -19.02 -16.29 -55.47
N ARG A 7 -18.60 -17.52 -55.22
CA ARG A 7 -18.98 -18.25 -54.02
C ARG A 7 -18.39 -17.47 -52.86
N LEU A 8 -19.22 -16.70 -52.17
CA LEU A 8 -18.85 -16.03 -50.94
C LEU A 8 -18.10 -17.05 -50.08
N SER A 9 -16.85 -16.75 -49.69
CA SER A 9 -16.03 -17.65 -48.90
C SER A 9 -16.60 -17.70 -47.48
N LEU A 10 -17.62 -18.55 -47.29
CA LEU A 10 -18.31 -18.73 -46.01
C LEU A 10 -17.32 -19.06 -44.89
N GLY A 11 -16.28 -19.85 -45.21
CA GLY A 11 -15.20 -20.17 -44.28
C GLY A 11 -14.36 -18.95 -43.89
N GLY A 12 -14.04 -18.07 -44.84
CA GLY A 12 -13.32 -16.82 -44.54
C GLY A 12 -14.13 -15.85 -43.68
N ILE A 13 -15.43 -15.75 -43.94
CA ILE A 13 -16.35 -14.93 -43.13
C ILE A 13 -16.46 -15.50 -41.71
N PHE A 14 -16.66 -16.81 -41.58
CA PHE A 14 -16.74 -17.47 -40.28
C PHE A 14 -15.44 -17.31 -39.48
N TYR A 15 -14.29 -17.49 -40.13
CA TYR A 15 -12.99 -17.25 -39.52
C TYR A 15 -12.84 -15.82 -39.01
N MET A 16 -13.23 -14.83 -39.84
CA MET A 16 -13.12 -13.42 -39.48
C MET A 16 -14.05 -13.05 -38.32
N VAL A 17 -15.31 -13.50 -38.34
CA VAL A 17 -16.27 -13.30 -37.25
C VAL A 17 -15.75 -13.91 -35.95
N LEU A 18 -15.21 -15.13 -36.01
CA LEU A 18 -14.65 -15.81 -34.84
C LEU A 18 -13.43 -15.05 -34.30
N ALA A 19 -12.52 -14.61 -35.18
CA ALA A 19 -11.33 -13.86 -34.79
C ALA A 19 -11.71 -12.54 -34.10
N PHE A 20 -12.65 -11.76 -34.66
CA PHE A 20 -13.11 -10.52 -34.03
C PHE A 20 -13.86 -10.77 -32.73
N THR A 21 -14.67 -11.82 -32.64
CA THR A 21 -15.41 -12.16 -31.42
C THR A 21 -14.45 -12.54 -30.29
N LEU A 22 -13.48 -13.41 -30.57
CA LEU A 22 -12.47 -13.81 -29.59
C LEU A 22 -11.58 -12.63 -29.20
N GLY A 23 -11.09 -11.86 -30.18
CA GLY A 23 -10.28 -10.67 -29.91
C GLY A 23 -11.01 -9.64 -29.05
N GLY A 24 -12.29 -9.38 -29.34
CA GLY A 24 -13.15 -8.52 -28.55
C GLY A 24 -13.36 -9.03 -27.13
N TYR A 25 -13.66 -10.32 -26.97
CA TYR A 25 -13.81 -10.96 -25.66
C TYR A 25 -12.54 -10.84 -24.80
N PHE A 26 -11.37 -11.17 -25.37
CA PHE A 26 -10.11 -11.09 -24.64
C PHE A 26 -9.72 -9.65 -24.31
N THR A 27 -9.97 -8.69 -25.20
CA THR A 27 -9.75 -7.27 -24.93
C THR A 27 -10.63 -6.80 -23.77
N PHE A 28 -11.92 -7.17 -23.80
CA PHE A 28 -12.85 -6.86 -22.72
C PHE A 28 -12.41 -7.49 -21.40
N ALA A 29 -12.06 -8.78 -21.39
CA ALA A 29 -11.61 -9.50 -20.21
C ALA A 29 -10.28 -8.95 -19.64
N ALA A 30 -9.35 -8.52 -20.50
CA ALA A 30 -8.09 -7.91 -20.07
C ALA A 30 -8.29 -6.53 -19.42
N VAL A 31 -9.36 -5.82 -19.79
CA VAL A 31 -9.69 -4.51 -19.22
C VAL A 31 -10.54 -4.68 -17.95
N GLN A 32 -11.68 -5.35 -18.05
CA GLN A 32 -12.71 -5.42 -17.01
C GLN A 32 -12.73 -6.73 -16.20
N GLY A 33 -11.97 -7.74 -16.60
CA GLY A 33 -11.95 -9.02 -15.88
C GLY A 33 -11.28 -8.92 -14.52
N ASP A 34 -11.48 -9.95 -13.70
CA ASP A 34 -10.94 -10.03 -12.33
C ASP A 34 -9.41 -9.93 -12.26
N TYR A 35 -8.71 -10.27 -13.36
CA TYR A 35 -7.26 -10.15 -13.53
C TYR A 35 -6.86 -9.03 -14.50
N GLY A 36 -7.79 -8.13 -14.81
CA GLY A 36 -7.59 -7.04 -15.74
C GLY A 36 -6.67 -5.94 -15.19
N VAL A 37 -6.29 -5.01 -16.07
CA VAL A 37 -5.36 -3.92 -15.73
C VAL A 37 -5.89 -3.04 -14.60
N PHE A 38 -7.20 -2.80 -14.56
CA PHE A 38 -7.82 -2.00 -13.48
C PHE A 38 -7.70 -2.66 -12.11
N ARG A 39 -7.79 -3.99 -12.01
CA ARG A 39 -7.62 -4.69 -10.73
C ARG A 39 -6.24 -4.45 -10.15
N ARG A 40 -5.20 -4.44 -10.98
CA ARG A 40 -3.82 -4.21 -10.54
C ARG A 40 -3.64 -2.80 -9.95
N VAL A 41 -4.27 -1.79 -10.55
CA VAL A 41 -4.26 -0.42 -10.01
C VAL A 41 -4.97 -0.36 -8.67
N GLN A 42 -6.13 -0.98 -8.54
CA GLN A 42 -6.88 -1.03 -7.28
C GLN A 42 -6.09 -1.71 -6.15
N ILE A 43 -5.52 -2.89 -6.42
CA ILE A 43 -4.71 -3.63 -5.43
C ILE A 43 -3.52 -2.80 -4.99
N ASN A 44 -2.84 -2.11 -5.91
CA ASN A 44 -1.71 -1.26 -5.55
C ASN A 44 -2.11 -0.08 -4.66
N ALA A 45 -3.25 0.57 -4.96
CA ALA A 45 -3.77 1.66 -4.13
C ALA A 45 -4.18 1.17 -2.73
N GLU A 46 -4.84 0.01 -2.64
CA GLU A 46 -5.20 -0.61 -1.37
C GLU A 46 -3.96 -1.01 -0.56
N ALA A 47 -2.94 -1.57 -1.23
CA ALA A 47 -1.67 -1.90 -0.61
C ALA A 47 -0.93 -0.66 -0.08
N GLU A 48 -1.00 0.46 -0.79
CA GLU A 48 -0.42 1.74 -0.33
C GLU A 48 -1.14 2.26 0.93
N ALA A 49 -2.47 2.25 0.93
CA ALA A 49 -3.27 2.65 2.10
C ALA A 49 -2.98 1.75 3.32
N LEU A 50 -2.94 0.42 3.12
CA LEU A 50 -2.63 -0.54 4.18
C LEU A 50 -1.21 -0.38 4.72
N ARG A 51 -0.24 -0.01 3.88
CA ARG A 51 1.13 0.26 4.32
C ARG A 51 1.19 1.50 5.22
N ALA A 52 0.54 2.58 4.82
CA ALA A 52 0.47 3.80 5.63
C ALA A 52 -0.17 3.54 6.99
N GLU A 53 -1.25 2.76 7.02
CA GLU A 53 -1.91 2.38 8.28
C GLU A 53 -1.02 1.50 9.15
N ARG A 54 -0.32 0.53 8.55
CA ARG A 54 0.64 -0.32 9.28
C ARG A 54 1.78 0.51 9.87
N ASP A 55 2.31 1.51 9.14
CA ASP A 55 3.36 2.40 9.64
C ASP A 55 2.86 3.26 10.81
N ARG A 56 1.63 3.78 10.74
CA ARG A 56 0.99 4.52 11.84
C ARG A 56 0.89 3.65 13.10
N LEU A 57 0.32 2.45 12.97
CA LEU A 57 0.15 1.52 14.08
C LEU A 57 1.49 1.05 14.66
N ALA A 58 2.52 0.87 13.82
CA ALA A 58 3.86 0.53 14.28
C ALA A 58 4.47 1.66 15.14
N GLY A 59 4.25 2.93 14.76
CA GLY A 59 4.66 4.08 15.57
C GLY A 59 3.95 4.14 16.93
N GLU A 60 2.64 3.89 16.94
CA GLU A 60 1.86 3.83 18.20
C GLU A 60 2.32 2.69 19.10
N LEU A 61 2.56 1.51 18.53
CA LEU A 61 3.08 0.36 19.26
C LEU A 61 4.46 0.66 19.85
N ALA A 62 5.36 1.31 19.11
CA ALA A 62 6.68 1.69 19.61
C ALA A 62 6.58 2.67 20.79
N ALA A 63 5.69 3.67 20.70
CA ALA A 63 5.45 4.61 21.78
C ALA A 63 4.90 3.92 23.03
N MET A 64 3.87 3.08 22.88
CA MET A 64 3.29 2.32 23.97
C MET A 64 4.30 1.35 24.60
N SER A 65 5.08 0.65 23.77
CA SER A 65 6.12 -0.27 24.24
C SER A 65 7.19 0.46 25.05
N ASN A 66 7.61 1.65 24.62
CA ASN A 66 8.55 2.47 25.38
C ASN A 66 7.97 2.90 26.74
N LEU A 67 6.72 3.37 26.77
CA LEU A 67 6.05 3.74 28.00
C LEU A 67 5.91 2.54 28.97
N THR A 68 5.49 1.39 28.46
CA THR A 68 5.40 0.16 29.26
C THR A 68 6.77 -0.28 29.79
N HIS A 69 7.81 -0.17 28.97
CA HIS A 69 9.18 -0.48 29.38
C HIS A 69 9.64 0.47 30.50
N ARG A 70 9.37 1.77 30.36
CA ARG A 70 9.70 2.81 31.35
C ARG A 70 8.92 2.68 32.66
N LEU A 71 7.74 2.08 32.63
CA LEU A 71 6.96 1.77 33.83
C LEU A 71 7.38 0.46 34.50
N SER A 72 8.21 -0.37 33.85
CA SER A 72 8.60 -1.66 34.41
C SER A 72 9.61 -1.49 35.56
N ASP A 73 9.44 -2.27 36.62
CA ASP A 73 10.35 -2.25 37.77
C ASP A 73 11.78 -2.70 37.44
N THR A 74 11.98 -3.34 36.29
CA THR A 74 13.28 -3.81 35.80
C THR A 74 14.03 -2.81 34.93
N TYR A 75 13.46 -1.63 34.66
CA TYR A 75 14.11 -0.59 33.86
C TYR A 75 14.05 0.76 34.58
N LEU A 76 15.22 1.36 34.80
CA LEU A 76 15.36 2.67 35.42
C LEU A 76 16.30 3.53 34.57
N ASP A 77 15.74 4.56 33.95
CA ASP A 77 16.50 5.49 33.12
C ASP A 77 17.04 6.63 34.00
N LEU A 78 18.34 6.55 34.30
CA LEU A 78 19.03 7.48 35.21
C LEU A 78 19.05 8.92 34.67
N ASP A 79 19.15 9.10 33.35
CA ASP A 79 19.17 10.45 32.74
C ASP A 79 17.79 11.10 32.87
N LEU A 80 16.71 10.34 32.65
CA LEU A 80 15.35 10.81 32.87
C LEU A 80 15.04 11.09 34.34
N LEU A 81 15.59 10.30 35.26
CA LEU A 81 15.48 10.58 36.70
C LEU A 81 16.24 11.84 37.10
N ASP A 82 17.46 12.06 36.58
CA ASP A 82 18.22 13.29 36.84
C ASP A 82 17.47 14.51 36.30
N GLN A 83 16.92 14.41 35.09
CA GLN A 83 16.09 15.46 34.50
C GLN A 83 14.86 15.76 35.38
N GLN A 84 14.14 14.73 35.82
CA GLN A 84 12.94 14.92 36.64
C GLN A 84 13.28 15.43 38.04
N ALA A 85 14.39 14.97 38.63
CA ALA A 85 14.91 15.47 39.89
C ALA A 85 15.33 16.94 39.77
N ARG A 86 15.95 17.34 38.66
CA ARG A 86 16.36 18.73 38.40
C ARG A 86 15.15 19.65 38.22
N GLU A 87 14.10 19.18 37.54
CA GLU A 87 12.83 19.90 37.37
C GLU A 87 12.08 20.06 38.71
N VAL A 88 11.97 18.99 39.51
CA VAL A 88 11.20 18.98 40.77
C VAL A 88 11.97 19.66 41.91
N LEU A 89 13.27 19.41 42.03
CA LEU A 89 14.11 19.94 43.11
C LEU A 89 14.74 21.29 42.76
N GLY A 90 14.51 21.80 41.54
CA GLY A 90 14.94 23.15 41.13
C GLY A 90 16.45 23.30 40.93
N TYR A 91 17.20 22.23 40.66
CA TYR A 91 18.64 22.27 40.38
C TYR A 91 19.00 22.73 38.96
N MET A 92 18.14 23.52 38.31
CA MET A 92 18.52 24.27 37.11
C MET A 92 19.49 25.39 37.54
N ARG A 93 20.79 25.10 37.50
CA ARG A 93 21.80 26.16 37.36
C ARG A 93 21.46 26.95 36.09
N ALA A 94 21.47 28.27 36.17
CA ALA A 94 21.07 29.19 35.09
C ALA A 94 21.95 29.09 33.82
N ASP A 95 22.94 28.20 33.84
CA ASP A 95 24.09 28.10 32.96
C ASP A 95 24.12 26.80 32.10
N GLU A 96 23.10 25.94 32.16
CA GLU A 96 23.00 24.76 31.27
C GLU A 96 22.08 24.98 30.06
N ILE A 97 22.60 24.69 28.86
CA ILE A 97 21.91 24.86 27.57
C ILE A 97 21.32 23.52 27.13
N VAL A 98 19.99 23.43 27.04
CA VAL A 98 19.28 22.29 26.45
C VAL A 98 19.33 22.43 24.92
N ILE A 99 19.93 21.45 24.23
CA ILE A 99 19.86 21.34 22.76
C ILE A 99 18.56 20.60 22.40
N ARG A 100 17.69 21.29 21.66
CA ARG A 100 16.41 20.82 21.14
C ARG A 100 16.57 20.02 19.86
#